data_AF-A0A415HVR3-F1
#
_entry.id   AF-A0A415HVR3-F1
#
_cell.length_a   1.000
_cell.length_b   1.000
_cell.length_c   1.000
_cell.angle_alpha   90.00
_cell.angle_beta   90.00
_cell.angle_gamma   90.00
#
_symmetry.space_group_name_H-M   'P 1'
#
loop_
_entity.id
_entity.type
_entity.pdbx_description
1 polymer ?
#
loop_
_entity_poly.entity_id
_entity_poly.type
_entity_poly.pdbx_seq_one_letter_code
_entity_poly.pdbx_strand_id
1 'polypeptide(L)'
;MIEAGTKLRLIKPIGGLKNIGEEFTVSEVNDGIIYFYSKSGGGCISTDGWNMYFREVKATENNWANWYKEKAELVFDKQTIEFSVKVRCNDYGLQVKYKGLKVKVLVKDPDDFDYDELFSKACQKLFYKYSKNNVVFFLKGCNS
;
A
#
# COMPACT_ATOMS: atom_id res chain seq x y z
N MET A 1 12.82 -4.91 11.61
CA MET A 1 13.43 -3.89 12.49
C MET A 1 14.16 -2.93 11.56
N ILE A 2 13.90 -1.63 11.67
CA ILE A 2 14.65 -0.62 10.94
C ILE A 2 15.87 -0.27 11.78
N GLU A 3 17.01 -0.11 11.13
CA GLU A 3 18.28 0.23 11.77
C GLU A 3 18.97 1.36 10.98
N ALA A 4 20.00 1.96 11.57
CA ALA A 4 20.84 2.90 10.85
C ALA A 4 21.42 2.25 9.59
N GLY A 5 21.48 3.01 8.49
CA GLY A 5 21.90 2.52 7.17
C GLY A 5 20.79 1.88 6.35
N THR A 6 19.62 1.56 6.93
CA THR A 6 18.46 1.09 6.16
C THR A 6 18.09 2.09 5.08
N LYS A 7 17.88 1.60 3.86
CA LYS A 7 17.39 2.40 2.73
C LYS A 7 15.88 2.38 2.70
N LEU A 8 15.28 3.56 2.62
CA LEU A 8 13.85 3.76 2.58
C LEU A 8 13.49 4.46 1.27
N ARG A 9 12.42 4.03 0.60
CA ARG A 9 11.88 4.72 -0.58
C ARG A 9 10.53 5.31 -0.25
N LEU A 10 10.32 6.59 -0.58
CA LEU A 10 9.05 7.27 -0.35
C LEU A 10 7.96 6.72 -1.28
N ILE A 11 6.85 6.25 -0.73
CA ILE A 11 5.71 5.71 -1.47
C ILE A 11 4.45 6.57 -1.37
N LYS A 12 4.40 7.49 -0.40
CA LYS A 12 3.28 8.41 -0.18
C LYS A 12 3.81 9.75 0.33
N PRO A 13 3.28 10.90 -0.12
CA PRO A 13 3.76 12.19 0.36
C PRO A 13 3.49 12.35 1.86
N ILE A 14 4.42 12.99 2.56
CA ILE A 14 4.30 13.33 3.98
C ILE A 14 5.04 14.61 4.30
N GLY A 15 4.37 15.54 5.00
CA GLY A 15 4.96 16.83 5.34
C GLY A 15 5.50 17.56 4.11
N GLY A 16 6.79 17.92 4.13
CA GLY A 16 7.50 18.54 3.02
C GLY A 16 8.01 17.56 1.95
N LEU A 17 7.92 16.26 2.17
CA LEU A 17 8.45 15.23 1.27
C LEU A 17 7.38 14.88 0.23
N LYS A 18 7.57 15.36 -1.01
CA LYS A 18 6.60 15.20 -2.11
C LYS A 18 7.12 14.34 -3.27
N ASN A 19 8.42 14.07 -3.31
CA ASN A 19 9.05 13.33 -4.40
C ASN A 19 8.90 11.82 -4.20
N ILE A 20 7.82 11.25 -4.73
CA ILE A 20 7.58 9.81 -4.69
C ILE A 20 8.69 9.08 -5.44
N GLY A 21 9.16 7.97 -4.87
CA GLY A 21 10.30 7.22 -5.38
C GLY A 21 11.65 7.69 -4.84
N GLU A 22 11.72 8.84 -4.16
CA GLU A 22 12.97 9.31 -3.58
C GLU A 22 13.47 8.35 -2.47
N GLU A 23 14.77 8.07 -2.51
CA GLU A 23 15.44 7.22 -1.54
C GLU A 23 16.09 8.02 -0.42
N PHE A 24 15.81 7.58 0.80
CA PHE A 24 16.32 8.11 2.05
C PHE A 24 17.17 7.03 2.72
N THR A 25 18.16 7.46 3.49
CA THR A 25 18.99 6.61 4.33
C THR A 25 18.65 6.90 5.77
N VAL A 26 18.34 5.86 6.55
CA VAL A 26 18.15 5.98 7.99
C VAL A 26 19.50 6.33 8.62
N SER A 27 19.57 7.48 9.30
CA SER A 27 20.77 7.91 10.02
C SER A 27 20.84 7.28 11.40
N GLU A 28 19.70 7.24 12.11
CA GLU A 28 19.60 6.75 13.47
C GLU A 28 18.17 6.29 13.79
N VAL A 29 18.06 5.40 14.77
CA VAL A 29 16.79 5.00 15.37
C VAL A 29 16.93 5.15 16.87
N ASN A 30 16.11 6.03 17.46
CA ASN A 30 16.17 6.35 18.88
C ASN A 30 14.76 6.54 19.44
N ASP A 31 14.48 5.93 20.60
CA ASP A 31 13.22 6.06 21.35
C ASP A 31 11.94 5.96 20.50
N GLY A 32 11.89 5.00 19.57
CA GLY A 32 10.72 4.79 18.70
C GLY A 32 10.59 5.80 17.56
N ILE A 33 11.65 6.55 17.26
CA ILE A 33 11.75 7.51 16.16
C ILE A 33 12.87 7.07 15.20
N ILE A 34 12.56 7.11 13.90
CA ILE A 34 13.48 6.86 12.80
C ILE A 34 13.85 8.22 12.21
N TYR A 35 15.14 8.53 12.17
CA TYR A 35 15.67 9.71 11.50
C TYR A 35 16.29 9.30 10.17
N PHE A 36 16.03 10.08 9.13
CA PHE A 36 16.44 9.72 7.78
C PHE A 36 16.75 10.96 6.93
N TYR A 37 17.58 10.77 5.90
CA TYR A 37 18.01 11.84 5.01
C TYR A 37 18.21 11.36 3.57
N SER A 38 18.06 12.29 2.62
CA SER A 38 18.38 12.15 1.21
C SER A 38 19.20 13.36 0.75
N LYS A 39 19.41 13.49 -0.55
CA LYS A 39 20.04 14.70 -1.13
C LYS A 39 19.14 15.94 -1.05
N SER A 40 17.82 15.76 -0.97
CA SER A 40 16.86 16.88 -0.97
C SER A 40 16.49 17.37 0.42
N GLY A 41 16.78 16.60 1.48
CA GLY A 41 16.51 16.97 2.86
C GLY A 41 16.47 15.77 3.79
N GLY A 42 15.92 15.95 4.98
CA GLY A 42 15.76 14.88 5.96
C GLY A 42 14.58 15.12 6.88
N GLY A 43 14.28 14.13 7.70
CA GLY A 43 13.15 14.19 8.62
C GLY A 43 13.22 13.08 9.66
N CYS A 44 12.16 13.00 10.44
CA CYS A 44 11.97 11.92 11.39
C CYS A 44 10.54 11.40 11.33
N ILE A 45 10.35 10.14 11.70
CA ILE A 45 9.04 9.49 11.74
C ILE A 45 9.02 8.41 12.82
N SER A 46 7.85 8.17 13.42
CA SER A 46 7.70 7.07 14.38
C SER A 46 7.98 5.70 13.73
N THR A 47 8.58 4.79 14.49
CA THR A 47 8.78 3.38 14.14
C THR A 47 7.47 2.64 13.85
N ASP A 48 6.33 3.16 14.30
CA ASP A 48 5.01 2.55 14.05
C ASP A 48 4.34 3.10 12.78
N GLY A 49 4.72 4.30 12.34
CA GLY A 49 4.07 5.02 11.24
C GLY A 49 4.85 5.04 9.93
N TRP A 50 6.15 4.71 9.95
CA TRP A 50 7.02 4.85 8.77
C TRP A 50 6.54 4.05 7.56
N ASN A 51 6.01 2.84 7.78
CA ASN A 51 5.59 1.92 6.72
C ASN A 51 4.35 2.39 5.94
N MET A 52 3.67 3.44 6.41
CA MET A 52 2.57 4.08 5.69
C MET A 52 3.08 5.02 4.58
N TYR A 53 4.31 5.53 4.71
CA TYR A 53 4.88 6.55 3.84
C TYR A 53 6.14 6.11 3.12
N PHE A 54 6.85 5.16 3.70
CA PHE A 54 8.09 4.62 3.19
C PHE A 54 8.01 3.09 3.07
N ARG A 55 8.77 2.55 2.12
CA ARG A 55 9.09 1.13 2.05
C ARG A 55 10.58 0.92 2.22
N GLU A 56 10.98 -0.22 2.77
CA GLU A 56 12.39 -0.57 2.84
C GLU A 56 12.88 -1.05 1.48
N VAL A 57 13.99 -0.52 1.00
CA VAL A 57 14.67 -0.97 -0.22
C VAL A 57 15.45 -2.24 0.13
N LYS A 58 14.75 -3.38 0.12
CA LYS A 58 15.34 -4.71 0.25
C LYS A 58 15.06 -5.47 -1.05
N ALA A 59 15.96 -5.35 -2.01
CA ALA A 59 15.75 -5.80 -3.38
C ALA A 59 15.61 -7.34 -3.50
N THR A 60 14.40 -7.88 -3.26
CA THR A 60 13.86 -9.06 -3.93
C THR A 60 12.33 -8.96 -4.02
N GLU A 61 11.74 -9.53 -5.08
CA GLU A 61 10.28 -9.59 -5.28
C GLU A 61 9.51 -10.29 -4.13
N ASN A 62 10.21 -10.99 -3.25
CA ASN A 62 9.63 -11.82 -2.19
C ASN A 62 9.58 -11.13 -0.83
N ASN A 63 10.23 -9.98 -0.66
CA ASN A 63 10.25 -9.30 0.63
C ASN A 63 9.14 -8.26 0.72
N TRP A 64 8.09 -8.55 1.50
CA TRP A 64 6.92 -7.69 1.64
C TRP A 64 6.96 -6.91 2.95
N ALA A 65 6.55 -5.64 2.90
CA ALA A 65 6.28 -4.87 4.11
C ALA A 65 5.21 -5.55 5.00
N ASN A 66 5.17 -5.13 6.26
CA ASN A 66 4.11 -5.54 7.19
C ASN A 66 2.75 -5.05 6.70
N TRP A 67 1.70 -5.80 7.03
CA TRP A 67 0.34 -5.40 6.72
C TRP A 67 -0.08 -4.19 7.56
N TYR A 68 -0.64 -3.17 6.91
CA TYR A 68 -1.30 -2.04 7.57
C TYR A 68 -2.77 -1.94 7.12
N LYS A 69 -3.58 -1.18 7.86
CA LYS A 69 -4.99 -0.93 7.49
C LYS A 69 -5.05 0.32 6.62
N GLU A 70 -5.83 0.26 5.56
CA GLU A 70 -6.10 1.39 4.66
C GLU A 70 -7.61 1.46 4.42
N LYS A 71 -8.12 2.67 4.20
CA LYS A 71 -9.51 2.87 3.75
C LYS A 71 -9.57 2.74 2.24
N ALA A 72 -10.57 2.02 1.76
CA ALA A 72 -10.88 1.93 0.34
C ALA A 72 -12.33 2.35 0.11
N GLU A 73 -12.56 3.02 -1.01
CA GLU A 73 -13.87 3.51 -1.42
C GLU A 73 -14.23 2.91 -2.77
N LEU A 74 -15.46 2.41 -2.89
CA LEU A 74 -16.06 2.02 -4.15
C LEU A 74 -17.18 2.98 -4.46
N VAL A 75 -17.07 3.67 -5.59
CA VAL A 75 -18.08 4.62 -6.05
C VAL A 75 -18.89 3.95 -7.16
N PHE A 76 -20.19 3.82 -6.95
CA PHE A 76 -21.19 3.36 -7.92
C PHE A 76 -22.19 4.47 -8.17
N ASP A 77 -22.15 5.16 -9.30
CA ASP A 77 -23.04 6.26 -9.70
C ASP A 77 -23.34 7.31 -8.60
N LYS A 78 -24.21 6.98 -7.64
CA LYS A 78 -24.67 7.82 -6.51
C LYS A 78 -24.45 7.20 -5.12
N GLN A 79 -23.75 6.07 -5.03
CA GLN A 79 -23.46 5.38 -3.78
C GLN A 79 -21.96 5.18 -3.62
N THR A 80 -21.44 5.57 -2.46
CA THR A 80 -20.08 5.26 -2.04
C THR A 80 -20.14 4.19 -0.96
N ILE A 81 -19.42 3.09 -1.18
CA ILE A 81 -19.24 2.04 -0.19
C ILE A 81 -17.81 2.14 0.34
N GLU A 82 -17.68 2.46 1.63
CA GLU A 82 -16.41 2.44 2.34
C GLU A 82 -16.11 1.05 2.92
N PHE A 83 -14.86 0.63 2.84
CA PHE A 83 -14.40 -0.60 3.48
C PHE A 83 -12.96 -0.46 3.95
N SER A 84 -12.65 -1.08 5.08
CA SER A 84 -11.28 -1.15 5.60
C SER A 84 -10.60 -2.42 5.08
N VAL A 85 -9.48 -2.23 4.37
CA VAL A 85 -8.66 -3.31 3.82
C VAL A 85 -7.33 -3.40 4.54
N LYS A 86 -6.67 -4.57 4.45
CA LYS A 86 -5.26 -4.69 4.80
C LYS A 86 -4.41 -4.58 3.54
N VAL A 87 -3.38 -3.76 3.58
CA VAL A 87 -2.46 -3.50 2.46
C VAL A 87 -1.04 -3.84 2.88
N ARG A 88 -0.23 -4.28 1.93
CA ARG A 88 1.23 -4.28 2.04
C ARG A 88 1.85 -4.10 0.65
N CYS A 89 3.06 -3.56 0.61
CA CYS A 89 3.79 -3.29 -0.61
C CYS A 89 5.21 -3.85 -0.56
N ASN A 90 5.83 -3.95 -1.73
CA ASN A 90 7.27 -4.05 -1.91
C ASN A 90 7.69 -3.21 -3.12
N ASP A 91 8.94 -3.34 -3.56
CA ASP A 91 9.45 -2.60 -4.73
C ASP A 91 8.69 -2.92 -6.03
N TYR A 92 8.14 -4.13 -6.12
CA TYR A 92 7.57 -4.67 -7.34
C TYR A 92 6.05 -4.73 -7.34
N GLY A 93 5.37 -4.29 -6.28
CA GLY A 93 3.91 -4.34 -6.26
C GLY A 93 3.23 -4.24 -4.92
N LEU A 94 1.92 -4.44 -4.97
CA LEU A 94 0.99 -4.17 -3.88
C LEU A 94 0.05 -5.36 -3.69
N GLN A 95 -0.24 -5.68 -2.43
CA GLN A 95 -1.24 -6.67 -2.06
C GLN A 95 -2.32 -6.06 -1.21
N VAL A 96 -3.58 -6.43 -1.49
CA VAL A 96 -4.74 -6.06 -0.69
C VAL A 96 -5.45 -7.32 -0.21
N LYS A 97 -5.89 -7.30 1.05
CA LYS A 97 -6.64 -8.39 1.68
C LYS A 97 -7.91 -7.84 2.37
N TYR A 98 -9.03 -8.51 2.14
CA TYR A 98 -10.32 -8.23 2.79
C TYR A 98 -11.12 -9.52 2.99
N LYS A 99 -11.68 -9.74 4.18
CA LYS A 99 -12.52 -10.92 4.52
C LYS A 99 -12.00 -12.26 3.96
N GLY A 100 -10.70 -12.53 4.13
CA GLY A 100 -10.06 -13.77 3.65
C GLY A 100 -9.64 -13.77 2.17
N LEU A 101 -10.17 -12.87 1.34
CA LEU A 101 -9.73 -12.67 -0.04
C LEU A 101 -8.43 -11.88 -0.08
N LYS A 102 -7.56 -12.26 -1.00
CA LYS A 102 -6.28 -11.60 -1.27
C LYS A 102 -6.10 -11.40 -2.77
N VAL A 103 -5.59 -10.24 -3.14
CA VAL A 103 -5.18 -9.87 -4.50
C VAL A 103 -3.76 -9.32 -4.46
N LYS A 104 -3.01 -9.55 -5.54
CA LYS A 104 -1.66 -9.03 -5.78
C LYS A 104 -1.65 -8.33 -7.14
N VAL A 105 -1.05 -7.15 -7.20
CA VAL A 105 -0.73 -6.44 -8.45
C VAL A 105 0.78 -6.21 -8.46
N LEU A 106 1.41 -6.45 -9.60
CA LEU A 106 2.85 -6.33 -9.79
C LEU A 106 3.15 -5.34 -10.92
N VAL A 107 4.30 -4.67 -10.79
CA VAL A 107 4.99 -3.94 -11.83
C VAL A 107 6.24 -4.70 -12.25
N LYS A 108 6.71 -4.48 -13.48
CA LYS A 108 7.94 -5.10 -13.99
C LYS A 108 9.17 -4.35 -13.49
N ASP A 109 9.09 -3.03 -13.51
CA ASP A 109 10.13 -2.13 -13.03
C ASP A 109 9.69 -1.47 -11.71
N PRO A 110 10.51 -1.50 -10.64
CA PRO A 110 10.23 -0.77 -9.40
C PRO A 110 10.01 0.73 -9.55
N ASP A 111 10.51 1.34 -10.63
CA ASP A 111 10.34 2.76 -10.92
C ASP A 111 8.96 3.06 -11.54
N ASP A 112 8.27 2.04 -12.08
CA ASP A 112 6.86 2.12 -12.49
C ASP A 112 5.88 2.01 -11.30
N PHE A 113 6.39 1.94 -10.07
CA PHE A 113 5.54 1.78 -8.89
C PHE A 113 4.79 3.07 -8.56
N ASP A 114 3.50 3.09 -8.92
CA ASP A 114 2.53 4.09 -8.46
C ASP A 114 1.60 3.47 -7.41
N TYR A 115 1.65 3.98 -6.17
CA TYR A 115 0.84 3.44 -5.08
C TYR A 115 -0.66 3.55 -5.35
N ASP A 116 -1.14 4.72 -5.78
CA ASP A 116 -2.57 4.99 -5.92
C ASP A 116 -3.16 4.20 -7.09
N GLU A 117 -2.42 4.12 -8.20
CA GLU A 117 -2.82 3.31 -9.36
C GLU A 117 -2.88 1.82 -9.01
N LEU A 118 -1.84 1.29 -8.34
CA LEU A 118 -1.78 -0.11 -7.97
C LEU A 118 -2.82 -0.45 -6.89
N PHE A 119 -3.05 0.44 -5.94
CA PHE A 119 -4.07 0.28 -4.90
C PHE A 119 -5.47 0.23 -5.51
N SER A 120 -5.79 1.18 -6.40
CA SER A 120 -7.06 1.22 -7.14
C SER A 120 -7.30 -0.07 -7.93
N LYS A 121 -6.31 -0.49 -8.73
CA LYS A 121 -6.37 -1.76 -9.49
C LYS A 121 -6.55 -2.98 -8.58
N ALA A 122 -5.85 -3.03 -7.44
CA ALA A 122 -5.95 -4.13 -6.50
C ALA A 122 -7.33 -4.19 -5.84
N CYS A 123 -7.89 -3.05 -5.44
CA CYS A 123 -9.22 -2.94 -4.86
C CYS A 123 -10.32 -3.34 -5.85
N GLN A 124 -10.25 -2.90 -7.11
CA GLN A 124 -11.18 -3.33 -8.17
C GLN A 124 -11.16 -4.85 -8.37
N LYS A 125 -9.96 -5.46 -8.47
CA LYS A 125 -9.80 -6.92 -8.59
C LYS A 125 -10.32 -7.66 -7.36
N LEU A 126 -10.08 -7.13 -6.16
CA LEU A 126 -10.55 -7.71 -4.90
C LEU A 126 -12.08 -7.69 -4.83
N PHE A 127 -12.69 -6.59 -5.23
CA PHE A 127 -14.14 -6.46 -5.30
C PHE A 127 -14.74 -7.40 -6.33
N TYR A 128 -14.19 -7.48 -7.54
CA TYR A 128 -14.63 -8.46 -8.53
C TYR A 128 -14.59 -9.89 -7.99
N LYS A 129 -13.52 -10.25 -7.26
CA LYS A 129 -13.40 -11.55 -6.59
C LYS A 129 -14.42 -11.74 -5.47
N TYR A 130 -14.67 -10.70 -4.68
CA TYR A 130 -15.69 -10.72 -3.61
C TYR A 130 -17.09 -10.90 -4.18
N SER A 131 -17.45 -10.13 -5.21
CA SER A 131 -18.72 -10.24 -5.90
C SER A 131 -18.87 -11.60 -6.56
N LYS A 132 -17.87 -12.12 -7.28
CA LYS A 132 -17.95 -13.48 -7.85
C LYS A 132 -18.20 -14.56 -6.79
N ASN A 133 -17.65 -14.41 -5.58
CA ASN A 133 -17.78 -15.38 -4.51
C ASN A 133 -19.06 -15.20 -3.64
N ASN A 134 -19.72 -14.04 -3.69
CA ASN A 134 -20.90 -13.73 -2.87
C ASN A 134 -22.16 -13.45 -3.70
N VAL A 135 -22.03 -13.22 -5.01
CA VAL A 135 -23.14 -13.17 -5.97
C VAL A 135 -23.47 -14.62 -6.32
N VAL A 136 -24.17 -15.27 -5.40
CA VAL A 136 -25.21 -16.21 -5.82
C VAL A 136 -26.28 -15.31 -6.42
N PHE A 137 -26.44 -15.31 -7.74
CA PHE A 137 -27.55 -14.62 -8.38
C PHE A 137 -28.85 -15.07 -7.69
N PHE A 138 -29.52 -14.16 -6.98
CA PHE A 138 -30.96 -14.24 -6.87
C PHE A 138 -31.53 -13.87 -8.24
N LEU A 139 -31.48 -14.81 -9.19
CA LEU A 139 -32.52 -14.86 -10.21
C LEU A 139 -33.79 -15.32 -9.47
N LYS A 140 -34.42 -14.41 -8.72
CA LYS A 140 -35.86 -14.53 -8.49
C LYS A 140 -36.46 -14.34 -9.88
N GLY A 141 -36.90 -15.44 -10.48
CA GLY A 141 -37.63 -15.40 -11.73
C GLY A 141 -38.74 -14.36 -11.62
N CYS A 142 -38.78 -13.41 -12.55
CA CYS A 142 -40.01 -12.69 -12.83
C CYS A 142 -40.98 -13.71 -13.41
N ASN A 143 -41.76 -14.34 -12.54
CA ASN A 143 -43.04 -14.93 -12.91
C ASN A 143 -44.12 -13.94 -12.48
N SER A 144 -44.58 -13.14 -13.44
CA SER A 144 -45.95 -12.64 -13.57
C SER A 144 -46.02 -11.74 -14.80
#